data_AF-A0A4R3JYJ1-F1
#
_entry.id   AF-A0A4R3JYJ1-F1
#
_cell.length_a   1.000
_cell.length_b   1.000
_cell.length_c   1.000
_cell.angle_alpha   90.00
_cell.angle_beta   90.00
_cell.angle_gamma   90.00
#
_symmetry.space_group_name_H-M   'P 1'
#
loop_
_entity.id
_entity.type
_entity.pdbx_description
1 polymer ?
#
loop_
_entity_poly.entity_id
_entity_poly.type
_entity_poly.pdbx_seq_one_letter_code
_entity_poly.pdbx_strand_id
1 'polypeptide(L)' 'MLFLREANMADAEKEFKFITELPTDENGFTNKFYRVSKEEFIQTVLPQMINESKGLAFKQIN' A
#
# COMPACT_ATOMS: atom_id res chain seq x y z
N MET A 1 16.01 -4.33 -15.48
CA MET A 1 15.23 -5.43 -14.89
C MET A 1 14.57 -4.90 -13.64
N LEU A 2 13.24 -4.94 -13.54
CA LEU A 2 12.53 -4.50 -12.34
C LEU A 2 12.57 -5.62 -11.30
N PHE A 3 12.92 -5.28 -10.07
CA PHE A 3 12.97 -6.23 -8.95
C PHE A 3 11.86 -5.86 -7.96
N LEU A 4 10.87 -6.75 -7.83
CA LEU A 4 9.79 -6.56 -6.88
C LEU A 4 10.27 -6.96 -5.49
N ARG A 5 10.18 -6.03 -4.54
CA ARG A 5 10.48 -6.27 -3.13
C ARG A 5 9.19 -6.29 -2.33
N GLU A 6 9.22 -7.01 -1.21
CA GLU A 6 8.12 -6.98 -0.26
C GLU A 6 8.01 -5.58 0.38
N ALA A 7 6.77 -5.16 0.63
CA ALA A 7 6.49 -3.97 1.40
C ALA A 7 7.15 -4.10 2.78
N ASN A 8 7.76 -3.02 3.25
CA ASN A 8 8.50 -3.03 4.51
C ASN A 8 8.55 -1.64 5.14
N MET A 9 8.81 -1.59 6.45
CA MET A 9 8.86 -0.32 7.19
C MET A 9 10.06 0.56 6.81
N ALA A 10 11.17 -0.01 6.31
CA ALA A 10 12.35 0.76 5.96
C ALA A 10 12.13 1.62 4.71
N ASP A 11 11.24 1.20 3.80
CA ASP A 11 10.89 1.91 2.58
C ASP A 11 9.59 2.74 2.69
N ALA A 12 9.03 2.88 3.90
CA ALA A 12 7.74 3.52 4.17
C ALA A 12 7.58 4.90 3.51
N GLU A 13 8.62 5.74 3.53
CA GLU A 13 8.54 7.09 2.96
C GLU A 13 8.47 7.08 1.42
N LYS A 14 9.18 6.16 0.77
CA LYS A 14 9.14 6.01 -0.68
C LYS A 14 7.81 5.43 -1.13
N GLU A 15 7.30 4.45 -0.40
CA GLU A 15 5.98 3.86 -0.68
C GLU A 15 4.85 4.85 -0.45
N PHE A 16 4.90 5.64 0.63
CA PHE A 16 3.94 6.70 0.89
C PHE A 16 3.87 7.69 -0.29
N LYS A 17 5.04 8.16 -0.74
CA LYS A 17 5.12 9.09 -1.87
C LYS A 17 4.51 8.48 -3.13
N PHE A 18 4.90 7.26 -3.46
CA PHE A 18 4.37 6.55 -4.62
C PHE A 18 2.85 6.40 -4.56
N ILE A 19 2.33 5.89 -3.43
CA ILE A 19 0.90 5.62 -3.27
C ILE A 19 0.06 6.90 -3.25
N THR A 20 0.56 7.99 -2.66
CA THR A 20 -0.21 9.24 -2.60
C THR A 20 -0.14 10.06 -3.88
N GLU A 21 0.91 9.89 -4.69
CA GLU A 21 1.06 10.57 -5.97
C GLU A 21 0.31 9.87 -7.11
N LEU A 22 0.03 8.56 -6.99
CA LEU A 22 -0.75 7.83 -7.98
C LEU A 22 -2.20 8.33 -8.03
N PRO A 23 -2.75 8.62 -9.22
CA PRO A 23 -4.14 9.04 -9.35
C PRO A 23 -5.10 7.96 -8.84
N THR A 24 -6.31 8.37 -8.45
CA THR A 24 -7.32 7.46 -7.92
C THR A 24 -7.71 6.36 -8.90
N ASP A 25 -7.64 6.63 -10.20
CA ASP A 25 -7.86 5.67 -11.29
C ASP A 25 -6.70 5.76 -12.28
N GLU A 26 -5.99 4.65 -12.46
CA GLU A 26 -4.95 4.50 -13.47
C GLU A 26 -5.20 3.23 -14.28
N ASN A 27 -5.73 3.39 -15.50
CA ASN A 27 -5.96 2.29 -16.45
C ASN A 27 -6.81 1.13 -15.88
N GLY A 28 -7.82 1.45 -15.06
CA GLY A 28 -8.67 0.44 -14.43
C GLY A 28 -8.13 -0.12 -13.12
N PHE A 29 -6.98 0.40 -12.63
CA PHE A 29 -6.53 0.19 -11.27
C PHE A 29 -7.00 1.33 -10.38
N THR A 30 -7.82 1.00 -9.37
CA THR A 30 -8.28 1.98 -8.39
C THR A 30 -7.34 2.06 -7.19
N ASN A 31 -6.69 3.19 -7.01
CA ASN A 31 -5.88 3.48 -5.83
C ASN A 31 -6.76 3.95 -4.66
N LYS A 32 -7.04 3.02 -3.73
CA LYS A 32 -7.86 3.27 -2.54
C LYS A 32 -7.17 4.16 -1.50
N PHE A 33 -5.87 4.40 -1.63
CA PHE A 33 -5.06 5.15 -0.68
C PHE A 33 -4.63 6.52 -1.21
N TYR A 34 -5.29 7.01 -2.27
CA TYR A 34 -5.06 8.34 -2.80
C TYR A 34 -5.26 9.40 -1.71
N ARG A 35 -4.25 10.26 -1.50
CA ARG A 35 -4.22 11.34 -0.49
C ARG A 35 -4.37 10.90 0.96
N VAL A 36 -4.07 9.65 1.30
CA VAL A 36 -3.97 9.23 2.71
C VAL A 36 -2.94 10.07 3.47
N SER A 37 -3.16 10.34 4.77
CA SER A 37 -2.17 11.03 5.60
C SER A 37 -0.94 10.15 5.84
N LYS A 38 0.22 10.77 6.14
CA LYS A 38 1.45 10.00 6.41
C LYS A 38 1.29 9.16 7.68
N GLU A 39 0.60 9.70 8.68
CA GLU A 39 0.30 9.03 9.94
C GLU A 39 -0.58 7.79 9.71
N GLU A 40 -1.67 7.93 8.97
CA GLU A 40 -2.57 6.82 8.63
C GLU A 40 -1.88 5.77 7.74
N PHE A 41 -1.01 6.22 6.84
CA PHE A 41 -0.22 5.33 6.02
C PHE A 41 0.68 4.42 6.87
N ILE A 42 1.45 5.01 7.79
CA ILE A 42 2.40 4.26 8.63
C ILE A 42 1.68 3.35 9.63
N GLN A 43 0.58 3.82 10.21
CA GLN A 43 -0.11 3.10 11.29
C GLN A 43 -1.08 2.02 10.78
N THR A 44 -1.61 2.16 9.57
CA THR A 44 -2.69 1.30 9.08
C THR A 44 -2.39 0.73 7.71
N VAL A 45 -2.15 1.57 6.70
CA VAL A 45 -2.03 1.12 5.31
C VAL A 45 -0.81 0.23 5.10
N LEU A 46 0.38 0.67 5.52
CA LEU A 46 1.62 -0.09 5.31
C LEU A 46 1.61 -1.42 6.08
N PRO A 47 1.20 -1.49 7.37
CA PRO A 47 1.00 -2.78 8.04
C PRO A 47 0.02 -3.70 7.30
N GLN A 48 -1.06 -3.16 6.75
CA GLN A 48 -2.01 -3.93 5.94
C GLN A 48 -1.34 -4.47 4.67
N MET A 49 -0.60 -3.64 3.92
CA MET A 49 0.13 -4.05 2.72
C MET A 49 1.18 -5.14 3.01
N ILE A 50 1.88 -5.04 4.15
CA ILE A 50 2.84 -6.05 4.61
C ILE A 50 2.14 -7.38 4.93
N ASN A 51 0.93 -7.32 5.51
CA ASN A 51 0.15 -8.53 5.77
C ASN A 51 -0.40 -9.14 4.48
N GLU A 52 -0.87 -8.31 3.56
CA GLU A 52 -1.32 -8.72 2.23
C GLU A 52 -0.18 -9.39 1.43
N SER A 53 1.04 -8.83 1.46
CA SER A 53 2.20 -9.42 0.78
C SER A 53 2.58 -10.80 1.33
N LYS A 54 2.24 -11.08 2.60
CA LYS A 54 2.45 -12.38 3.26
C LYS A 54 1.27 -13.34 3.11
N GLY A 55 0.21 -12.94 2.40
CA GLY A 55 -1.01 -13.74 2.26
C GLY A 55 -1.83 -13.84 3.56
N LEU A 56 -1.60 -12.94 4.52
CA LEU A 56 -2.31 -12.91 5.81
C LEU A 56 -3.59 -12.06 5.76
N ALA A 57 -3.99 -11.61 4.56
CA ALA A 57 -5.25 -10.91 4.35
C ALA A 57 -6.41 -11.88 4.60
N PHE A 58 -6.98 -11.83 5.81
CA PHE A 58 -8.16 -12.60 6.15
C PHE A 58 -9.34 -12.16 5.29
N LYS A 59 -9.74 -13.00 4.33
CA LYS A 59 -11.04 -12.89 3.68
C LYS A 59 -12.10 -13.27 4.74
N GLN A 60 -12.73 -12.30 5.38
CA GLN A 60 -14.02 -12.57 6.03
C GLN A 60 -15.01 -12.86 4.91
N ILE A 61 -15.16 -14.15 4.59
CA ILE A 61 -16.24 -14.66 3.78
C ILE A 61 -17.46 -14.64 4.70
N ASN A 62 -18.30 -13.61 4.58
CA ASN A 62 -19.69 -13.63 5.03
C ASN A 62 -20.57 -14.03 3.85
#